data_AF-A0A8I3PWU4-F1
#
_entry.id   AF-A0A8I3PWU4-F1
#
_cell.length_a   1.000
_cell.length_b   1.000
_cell.length_c   1.000
_cell.angle_alpha   90.00
_cell.angle_beta   90.00
_cell.angle_gamma   90.00
#
_symmetry.space_group_name_H-M   'P 1'
#
loop_
_entity.id
_entity.type
_entity.pdbx_description
1 polymer ?
#
loop_
_entity_poly.entity_id
_entity_poly.type
_entity_poly.pdbx_seq_one_letter_code
_entity_poly.pdbx_strand_id
1 'polypeptide(L)'
;MADETPRKGALSALVGHTNGLTKPASLAAAAVASKPGGAGGSKKLVIKNFRDRPRLPDNYTQDTWQKLHEAVRAIQSSTSIRYNLEELYQAVENLCSHKVSPTLYKQLRQVCEDHVQAQILQFREYPFFCVLFLKKINTCWQDHCRQMIMIRSIFLFLDRTYVLQNSMLPSIWDMGLELFRNHIISDKMVQSKSIDGILLLIERERNGEAVDRSLLRSLLSMLSDLQVYKDSFELKFLEETNCLYAAEGQRLMQEER
;
A
#
# COMPACT_ATOMS: atom_id res chain seq x y z
N MET A 1 -34.92 -35.64 21.01
CA MET A 1 -35.90 -34.59 20.66
C MET A 1 -35.19 -33.26 20.85
N ALA A 2 -35.08 -32.50 19.74
CA ALA A 2 -34.62 -31.10 19.55
C ALA A 2 -33.29 -30.71 20.26
N ASP A 3 -32.13 -30.51 19.62
CA ASP A 3 -31.71 -29.82 18.38
C ASP A 3 -32.08 -28.33 18.31
N GLU A 4 -31.09 -27.46 18.55
CA GLU A 4 -30.92 -26.18 17.83
C GLU A 4 -29.52 -25.58 18.09
N THR A 5 -28.77 -25.38 17.01
CA THR A 5 -27.69 -24.39 16.86
C THR A 5 -27.98 -23.60 15.56
N PRO A 6 -27.26 -22.52 15.21
CA PRO A 6 -27.09 -21.25 15.91
C PRO A 6 -27.51 -20.03 15.04
N ARG A 7 -27.87 -18.90 15.65
CA ARG A 7 -28.22 -17.65 14.93
C ARG A 7 -26.99 -16.96 14.33
N LYS A 8 -26.90 -16.92 12.98
CA LYS A 8 -26.02 -16.04 12.21
C LYS A 8 -26.63 -14.64 12.10
N GLY A 9 -25.85 -13.62 12.45
CA GLY A 9 -26.17 -12.21 12.23
C GLY A 9 -25.96 -11.81 10.76
N ALA A 10 -26.95 -11.11 10.21
CA ALA A 10 -26.98 -10.57 8.86
C ALA A 10 -26.64 -9.06 8.87
N LEU A 11 -25.69 -8.64 8.04
CA LEU A 11 -25.43 -7.23 7.67
C LEU A 11 -24.99 -7.23 6.20
N SER A 12 -25.93 -7.01 5.27
CA SER A 12 -26.30 -5.72 4.66
C SER A 12 -25.46 -5.40 3.42
N ALA A 13 -25.99 -5.79 2.26
CA ALA A 13 -25.55 -5.38 0.93
C ALA A 13 -26.24 -4.05 0.57
N LEU A 14 -25.45 -3.02 0.27
CA LEU A 14 -25.98 -1.74 -0.22
C LEU A 14 -25.70 -1.59 -1.72
N VAL A 15 -26.83 -1.66 -2.43
CA VAL A 15 -27.06 -1.48 -3.86
C VAL A 15 -26.85 0.00 -4.23
N GLY A 16 -26.42 0.20 -5.48
CA GLY A 16 -26.08 1.50 -6.05
C GLY A 16 -27.24 2.49 -6.12
N HIS A 17 -26.89 3.75 -5.93
CA HIS A 17 -27.74 4.90 -6.19
C HIS A 17 -27.58 5.36 -7.64
N THR A 18 -28.66 5.29 -8.42
CA THR A 18 -28.84 6.09 -9.63
C THR A 18 -29.99 7.06 -9.40
N ASN A 19 -29.69 8.36 -9.44
CA ASN A 19 -30.69 9.42 -9.32
C ASN A 19 -31.46 9.57 -10.64
N GLY A 20 -32.78 9.62 -10.51
CA GLY A 20 -33.72 9.69 -11.61
C GLY A 20 -33.80 11.05 -12.29
N LEU A 21 -34.26 11.02 -13.54
CA LEU A 21 -34.88 12.15 -14.21
C LEU A 21 -36.29 11.73 -14.66
N THR A 22 -37.25 12.55 -14.26
CA THR A 22 -38.68 12.46 -14.49
C THR A 22 -39.06 12.78 -15.95
N LYS A 23 -40.17 12.16 -16.38
CA LYS A 23 -40.81 12.22 -17.71
C LYS A 23 -41.05 13.64 -18.25
N PRO A 24 -41.26 13.78 -19.57
CA PRO A 24 -42.32 14.64 -20.07
C PRO A 24 -43.42 13.87 -20.82
N ALA A 25 -44.55 14.57 -20.93
CA ALA A 25 -45.88 14.09 -21.28
C ALA A 25 -46.06 13.74 -22.77
N SER A 26 -47.12 12.97 -22.96
CA SER A 26 -47.74 12.48 -24.19
C SER A 26 -48.01 13.53 -25.27
N LEU A 27 -47.68 13.20 -26.52
CA LEU A 27 -48.41 13.66 -27.71
C LEU A 27 -48.66 12.46 -28.65
N ALA A 28 -49.88 12.47 -29.20
CA ALA A 28 -50.58 11.36 -29.81
C ALA A 28 -49.97 10.85 -31.12
N ALA A 29 -50.23 9.57 -31.38
CA ALA A 29 -49.84 8.83 -32.56
C ALA A 29 -50.54 9.32 -33.83
N ALA A 30 -49.78 9.44 -34.92
CA ALA A 30 -50.28 9.26 -36.27
C ALA A 30 -49.40 8.20 -36.94
N ALA A 31 -50.02 7.06 -37.24
CA ALA A 31 -49.39 5.91 -37.86
C ALA A 31 -49.07 6.20 -39.34
N VAL A 32 -47.84 5.91 -39.75
CA VAL A 32 -47.52 5.58 -41.15
C VAL A 32 -46.73 4.28 -41.13
N ALA A 33 -47.37 3.24 -41.63
CA ALA A 33 -46.76 1.93 -41.80
C ALA A 33 -45.79 1.96 -43.00
N SER A 34 -44.52 1.62 -42.76
CA SER A 34 -43.62 1.11 -43.80
C SER A 34 -42.85 -0.09 -43.24
N LYS A 35 -42.86 -1.17 -44.04
CA LYS A 35 -42.50 -2.58 -43.82
C LYS A 35 -41.24 -2.91 -42.97
N PRO A 36 -41.18 -4.18 -42.47
CA PRO A 36 -40.11 -4.68 -41.62
C PRO A 36 -38.89 -5.10 -42.45
N GLY A 37 -37.69 -4.81 -41.94
CA GLY A 37 -36.45 -5.33 -42.50
C GLY A 37 -35.27 -4.39 -42.28
N GLY A 38 -34.31 -4.82 -41.46
CA GLY A 38 -32.99 -4.21 -41.41
C GLY A 38 -32.43 -4.13 -39.99
N ALA A 39 -31.42 -4.96 -39.73
CA ALA A 39 -30.59 -4.98 -38.54
C ALA A 39 -30.24 -3.55 -38.04
N GLY A 40 -30.81 -3.16 -36.90
CA GLY A 40 -30.59 -1.86 -36.28
C GLY A 40 -29.29 -1.83 -35.48
N GLY A 41 -28.15 -1.88 -36.17
CA GLY A 41 -26.89 -1.44 -35.57
C GLY A 41 -26.99 0.05 -35.21
N SER A 42 -26.59 0.43 -33.99
CA SER A 42 -26.59 1.82 -33.54
C SER A 42 -25.90 2.73 -34.56
N LYS A 43 -26.61 3.73 -35.09
CA LYS A 43 -26.08 4.65 -36.10
C LYS A 43 -24.88 5.42 -35.54
N LYS A 44 -23.72 5.29 -36.20
CA LYS A 44 -22.46 5.97 -35.84
C LYS A 44 -22.63 7.49 -36.03
N LEU A 45 -22.43 8.25 -34.95
CA LEU A 45 -22.42 9.72 -35.00
C LEU A 45 -21.11 10.21 -35.60
N VAL A 46 -21.18 11.17 -36.51
CA VAL A 46 -20.02 11.81 -37.17
C VAL A 46 -20.05 13.30 -36.86
N ILE A 47 -19.00 13.80 -36.21
CA ILE A 47 -18.84 15.22 -35.92
C ILE A 47 -18.42 15.93 -37.20
N LYS A 48 -19.28 16.81 -37.73
CA LYS A 48 -18.96 17.63 -38.90
C LYS A 48 -17.85 18.62 -38.56
N ASN A 49 -16.91 18.82 -39.47
CA ASN A 49 -15.77 19.74 -39.32
C ASN A 49 -14.81 19.42 -38.16
N PHE A 50 -14.72 18.16 -37.71
CA PHE A 50 -13.67 17.73 -36.80
C PHE A 50 -12.32 17.74 -37.52
N ARG A 51 -11.63 18.89 -37.50
CA ARG A 51 -10.22 18.99 -37.88
C ARG A 51 -9.40 18.13 -36.92
N ASP A 52 -8.27 17.59 -37.40
CA ASP A 52 -7.47 16.54 -36.74
C ASP A 52 -7.47 16.61 -35.22
N ARG A 53 -7.58 15.44 -34.56
CA ARG A 53 -7.56 15.34 -33.10
C ARG A 53 -6.36 16.14 -32.56
N PRO A 54 -6.57 17.13 -31.68
CA PRO A 54 -5.47 17.88 -31.10
C PRO A 54 -4.43 16.90 -30.54
N ARG A 55 -3.21 16.98 -31.07
CA ARG A 55 -2.10 16.15 -30.60
C ARG A 55 -1.46 16.90 -29.44
N LEU A 56 -1.19 16.17 -28.36
CA LEU A 56 -0.37 16.73 -27.30
C LEU A 56 1.04 17.02 -27.84
N PRO A 57 1.72 18.04 -27.30
CA PRO A 57 3.14 18.25 -27.56
C PRO A 57 3.95 16.98 -27.29
N ASP A 58 4.97 16.71 -28.10
CA ASP A 58 5.79 15.49 -27.99
C ASP A 58 6.50 15.36 -26.62
N ASN A 59 6.78 16.49 -25.96
CA ASN A 59 7.40 16.57 -24.63
C ASN A 59 6.41 16.45 -23.45
N TYR A 60 5.10 16.49 -23.69
CA TYR A 60 4.09 16.56 -22.62
C TYR A 60 4.24 15.43 -21.59
N THR A 61 4.45 14.20 -22.08
CA THR A 61 4.58 13.01 -21.22
C THR A 61 5.80 13.12 -20.31
N GLN A 62 6.93 13.57 -20.85
CA GLN A 62 8.18 13.70 -20.10
C GLN A 62 8.12 14.83 -19.08
N ASP A 63 7.58 15.99 -19.46
CA ASP A 63 7.45 17.14 -18.57
C ASP A 63 6.47 16.85 -17.42
N THR A 64 5.37 16.17 -17.72
CA THR A 64 4.39 15.76 -16.71
C THR A 64 4.99 14.71 -15.75
N TRP A 65 5.75 13.75 -16.28
CA TRP A 65 6.48 12.81 -15.44
C TRP A 65 7.50 13.50 -14.55
N GLN A 66 8.27 14.45 -15.07
CA GLN A 66 9.27 15.20 -14.30
C GLN A 66 8.64 15.90 -13.09
N LYS A 67 7.48 16.52 -13.30
CA LYS A 67 6.69 17.14 -12.22
C LYS A 67 6.28 16.12 -11.14
N LEU A 68 5.76 14.97 -11.54
CA LEU A 68 5.37 13.90 -10.62
C LEU A 68 6.58 13.33 -9.87
N HIS A 69 7.68 13.11 -10.58
CA HIS A 69 8.94 12.64 -10.02
C HIS A 69 9.46 13.57 -8.92
N GLU A 70 9.45 14.89 -9.17
CA GLU A 70 9.84 15.89 -8.17
C GLU A 70 8.93 15.88 -6.95
N ALA A 71 7.62 15.70 -7.14
CA ALA A 71 6.68 15.58 -6.03
C ALA A 71 6.96 14.33 -5.19
N VAL A 72 7.21 13.16 -5.82
CA VAL A 72 7.57 11.92 -5.12
C VAL A 72 8.88 12.09 -4.35
N ARG A 73 9.90 12.70 -4.95
CA ARG A 73 11.17 13.00 -4.28
C ARG A 73 11.00 13.97 -3.10
N ALA A 74 10.11 14.95 -3.23
CA ALA A 74 9.82 15.88 -2.15
C ALA A 74 9.19 15.15 -0.95
N ILE A 75 8.23 14.25 -1.21
CA ILE A 75 7.59 13.39 -0.20
C ILE A 75 8.63 12.52 0.51
N GLN A 76 9.45 11.80 -0.26
CA GLN A 76 10.49 10.92 0.25
C GLN A 76 11.56 11.65 1.08
N SER A 77 11.84 12.90 0.75
CA SER A 77 12.80 13.74 1.48
C SER A 77 12.16 14.50 2.66
N SER A 78 10.86 14.26 2.94
CA SER A 78 10.08 15.00 3.93
C SER A 78 10.13 16.53 3.74
N THR A 79 10.11 16.97 2.47
CA THR A 79 10.12 18.39 2.07
C THR A 79 8.78 18.80 1.48
N SER A 80 8.52 20.11 1.40
CA SER A 80 7.27 20.63 0.85
C SER A 80 7.15 20.36 -0.66
N ILE A 81 6.00 19.83 -1.08
CA ILE A 81 5.67 19.67 -2.49
C ILE A 81 5.38 21.05 -3.10
N ARG A 82 6.03 21.38 -4.22
CA ARG A 82 5.87 22.68 -4.90
C ARG A 82 4.52 22.84 -5.62
N TYR A 83 3.89 21.73 -5.96
CA TYR A 83 2.65 21.65 -6.73
C TYR A 83 1.47 21.31 -5.84
N ASN A 84 0.27 21.73 -6.24
CA ASN A 84 -0.94 21.33 -5.53
C ASN A 84 -1.31 19.86 -5.83
N LEU A 85 -1.92 19.19 -4.85
CA LEU A 85 -2.19 17.75 -4.93
C LEU A 85 -3.21 17.39 -6.02
N GLU A 86 -4.22 18.23 -6.23
CA GLU A 86 -5.25 18.02 -7.25
C GLU A 86 -4.67 18.06 -8.67
N GLU A 87 -3.76 19.00 -8.93
CA GLU A 87 -3.07 19.12 -10.21
C GLU A 87 -2.10 17.97 -10.45
N LEU A 88 -1.50 17.40 -9.40
CA LEU A 88 -0.71 16.17 -9.51
C LEU A 88 -1.59 14.95 -9.79
N TYR A 89 -2.74 14.84 -9.13
CA TYR A 89 -3.73 13.80 -9.40
C TYR A 89 -4.24 13.86 -10.84
N GLN A 90 -4.65 15.04 -11.32
CA GLN A 90 -5.11 15.25 -12.69
C GLN A 90 -4.00 14.96 -13.71
N ALA A 91 -2.75 15.27 -13.39
CA ALA A 91 -1.61 14.90 -14.23
C ALA A 91 -1.48 13.37 -14.38
N VAL A 92 -1.65 12.60 -13.30
CA VAL A 92 -1.67 11.13 -13.36
C VAL A 92 -2.86 10.61 -14.19
N GLU A 93 -4.05 11.18 -14.01
CA GLU A 93 -5.25 10.81 -14.78
C GLU A 93 -5.07 11.05 -16.28
N ASN A 94 -4.51 12.21 -16.65
CA ASN A 94 -4.23 12.55 -18.03
C ASN A 94 -3.22 11.56 -18.64
N LEU A 95 -2.10 11.29 -17.96
CA LEU A 95 -1.11 10.31 -18.42
C LEU A 95 -1.70 8.91 -18.61
N CYS A 96 -2.57 8.47 -17.69
CA CYS A 96 -3.26 7.20 -17.80
C CYS A 96 -4.22 7.16 -19.00
N SER A 97 -4.98 8.23 -19.23
CA SER A 97 -5.90 8.37 -20.37
C SER A 97 -5.19 8.29 -21.73
N HIS A 98 -3.92 8.70 -21.78
CA HIS A 98 -3.06 8.59 -22.96
C HIS A 98 -2.35 7.22 -23.10
N LYS A 99 -2.79 6.19 -22.35
CA LYS A 99 -2.26 4.81 -22.38
C LYS A 99 -0.80 4.67 -21.93
N VAL A 100 -0.29 5.60 -21.12
CA VAL A 100 1.08 5.58 -20.58
C VAL A 100 1.16 4.89 -19.21
N SER A 101 0.05 4.36 -18.68
CA SER A 101 -0.04 3.72 -17.35
C SER A 101 1.02 2.65 -17.06
N PRO A 102 1.36 1.72 -17.98
CA PRO A 102 2.38 0.71 -17.71
C PRO A 102 3.77 1.31 -17.44
N THR A 103 4.14 2.31 -18.24
CA THR A 103 5.41 3.03 -18.08
C THR A 103 5.41 3.84 -16.79
N LEU A 104 4.30 4.53 -16.50
CA LEU A 104 4.15 5.34 -15.28
C LEU A 104 4.31 4.49 -14.01
N TYR A 105 3.68 3.31 -13.97
CA TYR A 105 3.82 2.38 -12.84
C TYR A 105 5.27 1.92 -12.67
N LYS A 106 5.95 1.54 -13.76
CA LYS A 106 7.36 1.11 -13.71
C LYS A 106 8.28 2.23 -13.21
N GLN A 107 8.08 3.45 -13.70
CA GLN A 107 8.87 4.60 -13.28
C GLN A 107 8.62 4.94 -11.80
N LEU A 108 7.37 4.92 -11.35
CA LEU A 108 7.05 5.12 -9.93
C LEU A 108 7.72 4.05 -9.05
N ARG A 109 7.63 2.77 -9.44
CA ARG A 109 8.29 1.66 -8.73
C ARG A 109 9.79 1.91 -8.61
N GLN A 110 10.45 2.28 -9.71
CA GLN A 110 11.89 2.54 -9.71
C GLN A 110 12.28 3.66 -8.74
N VAL A 111 11.56 4.78 -8.75
CA VAL A 111 11.85 5.92 -7.86
C VAL A 111 11.66 5.54 -6.39
N CYS A 112 10.65 4.74 -6.07
CA CYS A 112 10.46 4.21 -4.72
C CYS A 112 11.57 3.22 -4.35
N GLU A 113 11.94 2.32 -5.26
CA GLU A 113 12.99 1.31 -5.06
C GLU A 113 14.35 1.96 -4.79
N ASP A 114 14.76 2.92 -5.62
CA ASP A 114 16.02 3.66 -5.46
C ASP A 114 16.09 4.36 -4.09
N HIS A 115 14.97 4.96 -3.66
CA HIS A 115 14.91 5.63 -2.37
C HIS A 115 15.04 4.64 -1.21
N VAL A 116 14.28 3.54 -1.22
CA VAL A 116 14.32 2.52 -0.16
C VAL A 116 15.70 1.86 -0.12
N GLN A 117 16.31 1.57 -1.27
CA GLN A 117 17.68 1.05 -1.33
C GLN A 117 18.70 2.01 -0.70
N ALA A 118 18.55 3.32 -0.90
CA ALA A 118 19.42 4.30 -0.24
C ALA A 118 19.23 4.31 1.29
N GLN A 119 18.01 4.03 1.79
CA GLN A 119 17.71 3.99 3.22
C GLN A 119 18.47 2.88 3.97
N ILE A 120 18.95 1.82 3.31
CA ILE A 120 19.68 0.73 4.01
C ILE A 120 20.98 1.21 4.65
N LEU A 121 21.62 2.22 4.05
CA LEU A 121 22.95 2.70 4.45
C LEU A 121 22.95 3.20 5.90
N GLN A 122 21.85 3.81 6.35
CA GLN A 122 21.72 4.33 7.70
C GLN A 122 21.76 3.25 8.80
N PHE A 123 21.51 1.99 8.45
CA PHE A 123 21.55 0.86 9.37
C PHE A 123 22.91 0.16 9.41
N ARG A 124 23.77 0.43 8.42
CA ARG A 124 25.11 -0.16 8.28
C ARG A 124 26.18 0.63 9.03
N GLU A 125 25.91 1.89 9.36
CA GLU A 125 26.86 2.78 10.03
C GLU A 125 26.84 2.59 11.57
N TYR A 126 28.02 2.39 12.17
CA TYR A 126 28.27 2.31 13.62
C TYR A 126 27.54 1.17 14.40
N PRO A 127 28.13 0.65 15.49
CA PRO A 127 27.43 -0.22 16.42
C PRO A 127 26.39 0.60 17.20
N PHE A 128 25.14 0.62 16.71
CA PHE A 128 24.02 1.13 17.48
C PHE A 128 23.80 0.26 18.73
N PHE A 129 23.56 0.90 19.88
CA PHE A 129 22.95 0.20 21.02
C PHE A 129 21.59 -0.36 20.58
N CYS A 130 21.28 -1.58 21.02
CA CYS A 130 20.11 -2.36 20.60
C CYS A 130 18.81 -1.53 20.52
N VAL A 131 18.46 -0.81 21.59
CA VAL A 131 17.21 0.00 21.64
C VAL A 131 17.21 1.15 20.62
N LEU A 132 18.36 1.80 20.40
CA LEU A 132 18.48 2.88 19.41
C LEU A 132 18.30 2.36 17.99
N PHE A 133 18.84 1.16 17.70
CA PHE A 133 18.64 0.50 16.42
C PHE A 133 17.15 0.24 16.15
N LEU A 134 16.45 -0.33 17.13
CA LEU A 134 15.01 -0.60 17.02
C LEU A 134 14.17 0.66 16.80
N LYS A 135 14.48 1.75 17.53
CA LYS A 135 13.82 3.05 17.33
C LYS A 135 14.07 3.62 15.94
N LYS A 136 15.29 3.43 15.40
CA LYS A 136 15.65 3.89 14.04
C LYS A 136 14.88 3.11 12.97
N ILE A 137 14.81 1.79 13.09
CA ILE A 137 14.01 0.93 12.20
C ILE A 137 12.54 1.34 12.26
N ASN A 138 11.99 1.52 13.47
CA ASN A 138 10.59 1.91 13.64
C ASN A 138 10.29 3.28 13.00
N THR A 139 11.18 4.27 13.16
CA THR A 139 11.02 5.59 12.57
C THR A 139 11.05 5.50 11.04
N CYS A 140 12.04 4.80 10.48
CA CYS A 140 12.15 4.57 9.05
C CYS A 140 10.91 3.88 8.47
N TRP A 141 10.34 2.91 9.19
CA TRP A 141 9.09 2.24 8.79
C TRP A 141 7.90 3.19 8.81
N GLN A 142 7.71 3.95 9.89
CA GLN A 142 6.60 4.89 10.03
C GLN A 142 6.65 5.99 8.96
N ASP A 143 7.85 6.49 8.65
CA ASP A 143 8.07 7.47 7.60
C ASP A 143 7.76 6.87 6.22
N HIS A 144 8.26 5.66 5.93
CA HIS A 144 7.95 4.94 4.69
C HIS A 144 6.44 4.75 4.50
N CYS A 145 5.71 4.31 5.53
CA CYS A 145 4.26 4.17 5.48
C CYS A 145 3.57 5.51 5.18
N ARG A 146 3.96 6.58 5.87
CA ARG A 146 3.35 7.91 5.67
C ARG A 146 3.62 8.45 4.27
N GLN A 147 4.83 8.27 3.75
CA GLN A 147 5.22 8.64 2.39
C GLN A 147 4.44 7.84 1.35
N MET A 148 4.32 6.52 1.52
CA MET A 148 3.57 5.65 0.60
C MET A 148 2.07 5.94 0.59
N ILE A 149 1.47 6.33 1.74
CA ILE A 149 0.08 6.81 1.78
C ILE A 149 -0.08 8.03 0.87
N MET A 150 0.83 9.02 0.99
CA MET A 150 0.76 10.25 0.22
C MET A 150 1.00 10.02 -1.28
N ILE A 151 1.98 9.18 -1.62
CA ILE A 151 2.24 8.75 -3.00
C ILE A 151 0.98 8.06 -3.56
N ARG A 152 0.38 7.13 -2.81
CA ARG A 152 -0.85 6.47 -3.25
C ARG A 152 -2.00 7.46 -3.47
N SER A 153 -2.14 8.49 -2.63
CA SER A 153 -3.16 9.53 -2.83
C SER A 153 -2.99 10.28 -4.15
N ILE A 154 -1.76 10.65 -4.52
CA ILE A 154 -1.46 11.32 -5.79
C ILE A 154 -1.71 10.38 -6.97
N PHE A 155 -1.28 9.13 -6.85
CA PHE A 155 -1.36 8.12 -7.91
C PHE A 155 -2.63 7.26 -7.84
N LEU A 156 -3.68 7.73 -7.15
CA LEU A 156 -4.88 6.95 -6.87
C LEU A 156 -5.59 6.49 -8.16
N PHE A 157 -5.62 7.34 -9.20
CA PHE A 157 -6.21 6.99 -10.48
C PHE A 157 -5.47 5.81 -11.13
N LEU A 158 -4.13 5.80 -11.08
CA LEU A 158 -3.31 4.71 -11.59
C LEU A 158 -3.59 3.39 -10.84
N ASP A 159 -3.66 3.46 -9.50
CA ASP A 159 -3.94 2.31 -8.61
C ASP A 159 -5.32 1.71 -8.91
N ARG A 160 -6.33 2.55 -9.14
CA ARG A 160 -7.74 2.11 -9.29
C ARG A 160 -8.16 1.77 -10.71
N THR A 161 -7.44 2.23 -11.72
CA THR A 161 -7.79 1.96 -13.13
C THR A 161 -6.87 0.92 -13.75
N TYR A 162 -5.56 1.16 -13.75
CA TYR A 162 -4.61 0.26 -14.39
C TYR A 162 -4.23 -0.89 -13.47
N VAL A 163 -3.75 -0.61 -12.26
CA VAL A 163 -3.22 -1.66 -11.37
C VAL A 163 -4.32 -2.64 -10.94
N LEU A 164 -5.50 -2.13 -10.55
CA LEU A 164 -6.64 -2.98 -10.17
C LEU A 164 -7.09 -3.96 -11.27
N GLN A 165 -6.92 -3.60 -12.55
CA GLN A 165 -7.28 -4.46 -13.69
C GLN A 165 -6.20 -5.51 -14.01
N ASN A 166 -5.00 -5.36 -13.47
CA ASN A 166 -3.85 -6.23 -13.74
C ASN A 166 -3.46 -6.99 -12.47
N SER A 167 -4.06 -8.17 -12.26
CA SER A 167 -3.87 -8.97 -11.03
C SER A 167 -2.43 -9.42 -10.75
N MET A 168 -1.53 -9.34 -11.73
CA MET A 168 -0.10 -9.65 -11.57
C MET A 168 0.70 -8.48 -11.01
N LEU A 169 0.13 -7.27 -10.97
CA LEU A 169 0.79 -6.09 -10.42
C LEU A 169 0.31 -5.86 -8.98
N PRO A 170 1.23 -5.68 -8.01
CA PRO A 170 0.83 -5.30 -6.67
C PRO A 170 0.22 -3.88 -6.67
N SER A 171 -0.68 -3.61 -5.72
CA SER A 171 -1.15 -2.23 -5.50
C SER A 171 0.03 -1.32 -5.16
N ILE A 172 -0.13 0.00 -5.30
CA ILE A 172 0.95 0.94 -4.93
C ILE A 172 1.37 0.74 -3.46
N TRP A 173 0.41 0.41 -2.59
CA TRP A 173 0.68 0.09 -1.19
C TRP A 173 1.50 -1.20 -1.06
N ASP A 174 1.05 -2.29 -1.67
CA ASP A 174 1.72 -3.60 -1.58
C ASP A 174 3.11 -3.58 -2.22
N MET A 175 3.28 -2.81 -3.30
CA MET A 175 4.59 -2.52 -3.89
C MET A 175 5.52 -1.84 -2.87
N GLY A 176 5.01 -0.87 -2.10
CA GLY A 176 5.77 -0.23 -1.03
C GLY A 176 6.18 -1.21 0.08
N LEU A 177 5.27 -2.12 0.47
CA LEU A 177 5.56 -3.18 1.44
C LEU A 177 6.63 -4.14 0.93
N GLU A 178 6.51 -4.58 -0.33
CA GLU A 178 7.48 -5.46 -1.00
C GLU A 178 8.87 -4.84 -1.02
N LEU A 179 8.98 -3.56 -1.41
CA LEU A 179 10.26 -2.87 -1.47
C LEU A 179 10.92 -2.76 -0.10
N PHE A 180 10.16 -2.39 0.94
CA PHE A 180 10.69 -2.27 2.30
C PHE A 180 11.13 -3.63 2.86
N ARG A 181 10.34 -4.68 2.64
CA ARG A 181 10.71 -6.04 2.99
C ARG A 181 12.02 -6.43 2.34
N ASN A 182 12.11 -6.32 1.01
CA ASN A 182 13.22 -6.86 0.24
C ASN A 182 14.54 -6.12 0.49
N HIS A 183 14.49 -4.78 0.61
CA HIS A 183 15.70 -3.96 0.68
C HIS A 183 16.11 -3.57 2.11
N ILE A 184 15.19 -3.61 3.08
CA ILE A 184 15.49 -3.26 4.49
C ILE A 184 15.43 -4.49 5.39
N ILE A 185 14.26 -5.11 5.55
CA ILE A 185 14.07 -6.15 6.58
C ILE A 185 14.69 -7.49 6.18
N SER A 186 14.81 -7.79 4.89
CA SER A 186 15.49 -8.99 4.39
C SER A 186 17.02 -8.88 4.35
N ASP A 187 17.61 -7.70 4.61
CA ASP A 187 19.05 -7.60 4.83
C ASP A 187 19.40 -8.38 6.11
N LYS A 188 20.31 -9.35 5.99
CA LYS A 188 20.62 -10.31 7.08
C LYS A 188 21.00 -9.64 8.38
N MET A 189 21.79 -8.56 8.31
CA MET A 189 22.28 -7.87 9.51
C MET A 189 21.14 -7.07 10.15
N VAL A 190 20.34 -6.38 9.35
CA VAL A 190 19.16 -5.66 9.83
C VAL A 190 18.15 -6.61 10.44
N GLN A 191 17.88 -7.73 9.78
CA GLN A 191 16.96 -8.75 10.27
C GLN A 191 17.41 -9.29 11.62
N SER A 192 18.65 -9.81 11.72
CA SER A 192 19.15 -10.39 12.97
C SER A 192 19.08 -9.37 14.11
N LYS A 193 19.64 -8.17 13.92
CA LYS A 193 19.62 -7.13 14.97
C LYS A 193 18.21 -6.72 15.38
N SER A 194 17.27 -6.66 14.43
CA SER A 194 15.87 -6.33 14.74
C SER A 194 15.23 -7.44 15.57
N ILE A 195 15.36 -8.70 15.15
CA ILE A 195 14.76 -9.83 15.84
C ILE A 195 15.38 -10.04 17.22
N ASP A 196 16.72 -10.11 17.28
CA ASP A 196 17.45 -10.33 18.52
C ASP A 196 17.19 -9.17 19.50
N GLY A 197 17.05 -7.94 18.99
CA GLY A 197 16.71 -6.80 19.82
C GLY A 197 15.28 -6.82 20.36
N ILE A 198 14.30 -7.24 19.56
CA ILE A 198 12.92 -7.43 20.02
C ILE A 198 12.87 -8.50 21.11
N LEU A 199 13.55 -9.64 20.91
CA LEU A 199 13.62 -10.71 21.90
C LEU A 199 14.26 -10.24 23.20
N LEU A 200 15.36 -9.50 23.13
CA LEU A 200 16.02 -8.92 24.30
C LEU A 200 15.09 -7.98 25.08
N LEU A 201 14.29 -7.15 24.41
CA LEU A 201 13.32 -6.31 25.10
C LEU A 201 12.24 -7.14 25.82
N ILE A 202 11.79 -8.23 25.21
CA ILE A 202 10.80 -9.12 25.84
C ILE A 202 11.42 -9.85 27.05
N GLU A 203 12.65 -10.33 26.92
CA GLU A 203 13.39 -10.96 28.03
C GLU A 203 13.55 -10.01 29.22
N ARG A 204 13.98 -8.76 28.97
CA ARG A 204 14.08 -7.73 30.00
C ARG A 204 12.75 -7.44 30.69
N GLU A 205 11.67 -7.38 29.92
CA GLU A 205 10.33 -7.20 30.48
C GLU A 205 9.92 -8.38 31.37
N ARG A 206 10.20 -9.62 30.96
CA ARG A 206 9.96 -10.81 31.79
C ARG A 206 10.74 -10.78 33.10
N ASN A 207 11.94 -10.20 33.09
CA ASN A 207 12.78 -10.00 34.27
C ASN A 207 12.36 -8.80 35.13
N GLY A 208 11.25 -8.13 34.81
CA GLY A 208 10.69 -7.02 35.58
C GLY A 208 11.22 -5.63 35.21
N GLU A 209 12.03 -5.50 34.16
CA GLU A 209 12.44 -4.20 33.64
C GLU A 209 11.30 -3.52 32.89
N ALA A 210 11.19 -2.19 33.03
CA ALA A 210 10.25 -1.42 32.24
C ALA A 210 10.76 -1.24 30.80
N VAL A 211 9.97 -1.68 29.81
CA VAL A 211 10.29 -1.55 28.38
C VAL A 211 9.23 -0.76 27.62
N ASP A 212 9.62 -0.23 26.47
CA ASP A 212 8.70 0.50 25.58
C ASP A 212 7.80 -0.47 24.80
N ARG A 213 6.64 -0.79 25.37
CA ARG A 213 5.61 -1.64 24.74
C ARG A 213 5.05 -1.06 23.44
N SER A 214 5.07 0.26 23.28
CA SER A 214 4.57 0.91 22.07
C SER A 214 5.50 0.66 20.89
N LEU A 215 6.82 0.70 21.13
CA LEU A 215 7.84 0.33 20.17
C LEU A 215 7.73 -1.15 19.77
N LEU A 216 7.61 -2.06 20.75
CA LEU A 216 7.43 -3.49 20.49
C LEU A 216 6.19 -3.76 19.63
N ARG A 217 5.03 -3.18 20.01
CA ARG A 217 3.80 -3.33 19.25
C ARG A 217 3.96 -2.85 17.80
N SER A 218 4.59 -1.70 17.60
CA SER A 218 4.82 -1.12 16.28
C SER A 218 5.73 -2.00 15.42
N LEU A 219 6.84 -2.51 15.98
CA LEU A 219 7.76 -3.38 15.27
C LEU A 219 7.16 -4.76 14.96
N LEU A 220 6.43 -5.37 15.88
CA LEU A 220 5.75 -6.65 15.62
C LEU A 220 4.64 -6.49 14.58
N SER A 221 3.91 -5.37 14.60
CA SER A 221 2.94 -5.04 13.56
C SER A 221 3.62 -4.88 12.20
N MET A 222 4.75 -4.18 12.12
CA MET A 222 5.55 -4.08 10.90
C MET A 222 5.94 -5.46 10.37
N LEU A 223 6.45 -6.37 11.22
CA LEU A 223 6.82 -7.73 10.79
C LEU A 223 5.59 -8.51 10.27
N SER A 224 4.42 -8.29 10.85
CA SER A 224 3.15 -8.87 10.40
C SER A 224 2.72 -8.30 9.04
N ASP A 225 2.75 -6.98 8.88
CA ASP A 225 2.38 -6.28 7.64
C ASP A 225 3.29 -6.65 6.47
N LEU A 226 4.58 -6.85 6.76
CA LEU A 226 5.58 -7.33 5.80
C LEU A 226 5.53 -8.86 5.58
N GLN A 227 4.67 -9.57 6.30
CA GLN A 227 4.50 -11.02 6.21
C GLN A 227 5.77 -11.83 6.53
N VAL A 228 6.61 -11.33 7.45
CA VAL A 228 7.85 -12.00 7.89
C VAL A 228 7.81 -12.42 9.37
N TYR A 229 6.74 -12.08 10.09
CA TYR A 229 6.59 -12.40 11.51
C TYR A 229 6.79 -13.90 11.81
N LYS A 230 6.09 -14.77 11.10
CA LYS A 230 6.13 -16.22 11.35
C LYS A 230 7.53 -16.79 11.10
N ASP A 231 8.09 -16.47 9.93
CA ASP A 231 9.33 -17.08 9.48
C ASP A 231 10.56 -16.52 10.19
N SER A 232 10.56 -15.23 10.54
CA SER A 232 11.73 -14.54 11.10
C SER A 232 11.70 -14.39 12.62
N PHE A 233 10.52 -14.25 13.23
CA PHE A 233 10.37 -13.95 14.65
C PHE A 233 9.78 -15.11 15.46
N GLU A 234 8.63 -15.65 15.03
CA GLU A 234 7.82 -16.57 15.85
C GLU A 234 8.59 -17.81 16.31
N LEU A 235 9.34 -18.44 15.41
CA LEU A 235 10.14 -19.63 15.74
C LEU A 235 11.18 -19.34 16.83
N LYS A 236 11.98 -18.28 16.66
CA LYS A 236 12.99 -17.86 17.65
C LYS A 236 12.35 -17.45 18.97
N PHE A 237 11.24 -16.73 18.92
CA PHE A 237 10.51 -16.33 20.12
C PHE A 237 10.02 -17.53 20.94
N LEU A 238 9.46 -18.54 20.28
CA LEU A 238 8.99 -19.76 20.96
C LEU A 238 10.15 -20.56 21.53
N GLU A 239 11.27 -20.67 20.82
CA GLU A 239 12.49 -21.34 21.29
C GLU A 239 13.04 -20.67 22.56
N GLU A 240 13.28 -19.36 22.53
CA GLU A 240 13.75 -18.58 23.68
C GLU A 240 12.76 -18.66 24.86
N THR A 241 11.46 -18.63 24.58
CA THR A 241 10.42 -18.74 25.61
C THR A 241 10.40 -20.12 26.26
N ASN A 242 10.56 -21.19 25.48
CA ASN A 242 10.64 -22.55 26.01
C ASN A 242 11.89 -22.73 26.88
N CYS A 243 13.04 -22.25 26.43
CA CYS A 243 14.30 -22.29 27.20
C CYS A 243 14.17 -21.55 28.53
N LEU A 244 13.62 -20.34 28.52
CA LEU A 244 13.44 -19.51 29.72
C LEU A 244 12.54 -20.20 30.75
N TYR A 245 11.33 -20.63 30.35
CA TYR A 245 10.39 -21.23 31.30
C TYR A 245 10.81 -22.63 31.77
N ALA A 246 11.58 -23.38 30.97
CA ALA A 246 12.17 -24.64 31.42
C ALA A 246 13.20 -24.41 32.54
N ALA A 247 14.08 -23.42 32.39
CA ALA A 247 15.07 -23.07 33.41
C ALA A 247 14.42 -22.49 34.68
N GLU A 248 13.44 -21.59 34.50
CA GLU A 248 12.71 -20.98 35.62
C GLU A 248 11.94 -22.01 36.44
N GLY A 249 11.28 -22.96 35.77
CA GLY A 249 10.57 -24.06 36.45
C GLY A 249 11.49 -24.93 37.31
N GLN A 250 12.70 -25.26 36.80
CA GLN A 250 13.68 -26.02 37.59
C GLN A 250 14.20 -25.23 38.79
N ARG A 251 14.46 -23.93 38.61
CA ARG A 251 14.97 -23.05 39.68
C ARG A 251 13.94 -22.89 40.80
N LEU A 252 12.70 -22.54 40.47
CA LEU A 252 11.64 -22.32 41.46
C LEU A 252 11.30 -23.60 42.25
N MET A 253 11.30 -24.76 41.59
CA MET A 253 11.08 -26.05 42.26
C MET A 253 12.16 -26.41 43.31
N GLN A 254 13.38 -25.89 43.14
CA GLN A 254 14.48 -26.10 44.10
C GLN A 254 14.45 -25.08 45.24
N GLU A 255 14.00 -23.85 44.98
CA GLU A 255 13.91 -22.78 45.97
C GLU A 255 12.75 -22.96 46.96
N GLU A 256 11.70 -23.69 46.57
CA GLU A 256 10.58 -24.03 47.47
C GLU A 256 10.80 -25.30 48.32
N ARG A 257 12.01 -25.90 48.29
CA ARG A 257 12.40 -27.02 49.15
C ARG A 257 13.29 -26.57 50.31
#